data_AF-X1V9K7-F1
#
_entry.id   AF-X1V9K7-F1
#
_cell.length_a   1.000
_cell.length_b   1.000
_cell.length_c   1.000
_cell.angle_alpha   90.00
_cell.angle_beta   90.00
_cell.angle_gamma   90.00
#
_symmetry.space_group_name_H-M   'P 1'
#
loop_
_entity.id
_entity.type
_entity.pdbx_description
1 polymer ?
#
loop_
_entity_poly.entity_id
_entity_poly.type
_entity_poly.pdbx_seq_one_letter_code
_entity_poly.pdbx_strand_id
1 'polypeptide(L)'
;SAVSGSPVIRITADGTSASERTTVKDLRVKGASGGNGNDNSGINVNNVTQGYLSFDNVAALDNTGNGIAFDITAGLTDIKVVDCILSYNGNAGLRIPSSTPGMSDVDITGTWFNNNQSGMTIYSNMTNLTITNCKFNDNVGVPGAWQGGYGIYLGHWEYENNMTNVVVENSEFARNRNSNFGTGISVEPEYGGTYTNIRFNYNNFIDNENYGVKNNASTTVDATNNWWNSASGPTHADNTLNVGQQGDAVTDQVDYVPWLDAPGGSHLPR
;
A
#
# COMPACT_ATOMS: atom_id res chain seq x y z
N SER A 1 -12.17 -16.11 -15.81
CA SER A 1 -13.22 -15.45 -15.01
C SER A 1 -13.68 -16.42 -13.94
N ALA A 2 -14.02 -15.91 -12.76
CA ALA A 2 -14.53 -16.74 -11.66
C ALA A 2 -16.05 -16.91 -11.76
N VAL A 3 -16.57 -17.89 -11.02
CA VAL A 3 -18.00 -17.93 -10.67
C VAL A 3 -18.29 -16.76 -9.73
N SER A 4 -19.48 -16.16 -9.85
CA SER A 4 -19.88 -15.06 -8.96
C SER A 4 -19.77 -15.46 -7.49
N GLY A 5 -19.17 -14.62 -6.64
CA GLY A 5 -18.98 -14.94 -5.22
C GLY A 5 -17.78 -15.82 -4.92
N SER A 6 -16.79 -15.89 -5.81
CA SER A 6 -15.56 -16.64 -5.57
C SER A 6 -14.35 -15.96 -6.23
N PRO A 7 -13.15 -16.12 -5.63
CA PRO A 7 -11.94 -15.58 -6.22
C PRO A 7 -11.61 -16.36 -7.49
N VAL A 8 -10.83 -15.76 -8.39
CA VAL A 8 -10.37 -16.49 -9.59
C VAL A 8 -9.37 -17.57 -9.19
N ILE A 9 -8.48 -17.26 -8.24
CA ILE A 9 -7.51 -18.20 -7.67
C ILE A 9 -7.62 -18.15 -6.15
N ARG A 10 -7.75 -19.32 -5.52
CA ARG A 10 -7.57 -19.48 -4.08
C ARG A 10 -6.28 -20.24 -3.81
N ILE A 11 -5.40 -19.66 -3.00
CA ILE A 11 -4.13 -20.27 -2.59
C ILE A 11 -4.31 -20.79 -1.17
N THR A 12 -4.13 -22.10 -0.99
CA THR A 12 -4.30 -22.77 0.31
C THR A 12 -3.09 -23.60 0.73
N ALA A 13 -1.95 -23.34 0.12
CA ALA A 13 -0.70 -24.04 0.40
C ALA A 13 0.37 -23.05 0.83
N ASP A 14 1.09 -23.41 1.88
CA ASP A 14 2.30 -22.74 2.34
C ASP A 14 3.50 -23.09 1.46
N GLY A 15 4.53 -22.24 1.46
CA GLY A 15 5.89 -22.70 1.20
C GLY A 15 6.52 -23.24 2.50
N THR A 16 7.54 -24.09 2.39
CA THR A 16 8.23 -24.67 3.56
C THR A 16 9.48 -23.90 3.95
N SER A 17 10.05 -23.11 3.02
CA SER A 17 11.26 -22.32 3.24
C SER A 17 11.46 -21.28 2.13
N ALA A 18 12.44 -20.40 2.28
CA ALA A 18 12.82 -19.42 1.27
C ALA A 18 13.26 -20.04 -0.08
N SER A 19 13.74 -21.29 -0.09
CA SER A 19 14.09 -22.07 -1.29
C SER A 19 12.95 -22.93 -1.83
N GLU A 20 11.91 -23.16 -1.04
CA GLU A 20 10.76 -24.01 -1.38
C GLU A 20 9.46 -23.22 -1.22
N ARG A 21 9.40 -22.09 -1.92
CA ARG A 21 8.25 -21.18 -1.90
C ARG A 21 7.08 -21.73 -2.69
N THR A 22 5.87 -21.52 -2.18
CA THR A 22 4.69 -21.57 -3.06
C THR A 22 4.71 -20.32 -3.95
N THR A 23 4.90 -20.53 -5.25
CA THR A 23 5.11 -19.45 -6.22
C THR A 23 3.98 -19.39 -7.24
N VAL A 24 3.41 -18.20 -7.40
CA VAL A 24 2.46 -17.85 -8.45
C VAL A 24 3.15 -16.89 -9.40
N LYS A 25 3.22 -17.23 -10.70
CA LYS A 25 3.94 -16.42 -11.67
C LYS A 25 3.36 -16.40 -13.07
N ASP A 26 3.71 -15.37 -13.82
CA ASP A 26 3.49 -15.24 -15.26
C ASP A 26 2.03 -15.43 -15.69
N LEU A 27 1.08 -14.87 -14.91
CA LEU A 27 -0.34 -15.08 -15.16
C LEU A 27 -1.17 -13.83 -14.98
N ARG A 28 -2.34 -13.84 -15.64
CA ARG A 28 -3.35 -12.77 -15.55
C ARG A 28 -4.61 -13.28 -14.89
N VAL A 29 -5.06 -12.58 -13.86
CA VAL A 29 -6.22 -12.89 -13.03
C VAL A 29 -7.24 -11.76 -13.16
N LYS A 30 -8.39 -12.06 -13.78
CA LYS A 30 -9.44 -11.05 -13.98
C LYS A 30 -10.86 -11.58 -13.86
N GLY A 31 -11.76 -10.66 -13.53
CA GLY A 31 -13.20 -10.88 -13.53
C GLY A 31 -13.70 -11.74 -12.38
N ALA A 32 -13.07 -11.65 -11.20
CA ALA A 32 -13.80 -11.97 -9.97
C ALA A 32 -14.89 -10.92 -9.76
N SER A 33 -16.12 -11.38 -9.51
CA SER A 33 -17.29 -10.53 -9.38
C SER A 33 -18.27 -11.10 -8.36
N GLY A 34 -19.00 -10.25 -7.66
CA GLY A 34 -20.01 -10.68 -6.68
C GLY A 34 -19.40 -11.37 -5.45
N GLY A 35 -20.16 -11.44 -4.36
CA GLY A 35 -19.67 -11.94 -3.06
C GLY A 35 -19.45 -10.82 -2.05
N ASN A 36 -19.24 -11.21 -0.79
CA ASN A 36 -18.98 -10.30 0.32
C ASN A 36 -17.52 -10.43 0.77
N GLY A 37 -16.97 -9.35 1.34
CA GLY A 37 -15.61 -9.39 1.90
C GLY A 37 -14.53 -9.59 0.84
N ASN A 38 -13.75 -10.67 0.95
CA ASN A 38 -12.60 -10.95 0.10
C ASN A 38 -12.89 -11.91 -1.07
N ASP A 39 -14.08 -12.51 -1.13
CA ASP A 39 -14.41 -13.54 -2.12
C ASP A 39 -14.54 -13.00 -3.55
N ASN A 40 -14.58 -11.69 -3.72
CA ASN A 40 -14.56 -11.04 -5.03
C ASN A 40 -13.16 -10.59 -5.47
N SER A 41 -12.10 -11.08 -4.82
CA SER A 41 -10.71 -10.77 -5.16
C SER A 41 -10.20 -11.61 -6.34
N GLY A 42 -9.24 -11.09 -7.11
CA GLY A 42 -8.56 -11.87 -8.14
C GLY A 42 -7.90 -13.11 -7.53
N ILE A 43 -7.00 -12.87 -6.58
CA ILE A 43 -6.34 -13.91 -5.80
C ILE A 43 -6.72 -13.77 -4.33
N ASN A 44 -7.13 -14.88 -3.72
CA ASN A 44 -7.36 -14.97 -2.28
C ASN A 44 -6.39 -15.99 -1.68
N VAL A 45 -5.50 -15.53 -0.79
CA VAL A 45 -4.65 -16.39 0.03
C VAL A 45 -5.44 -16.76 1.27
N ASN A 46 -5.66 -18.05 1.52
CA ASN A 46 -6.55 -18.51 2.58
C ASN A 46 -6.10 -19.86 3.13
N ASN A 47 -6.30 -20.12 4.42
CA ASN A 47 -5.84 -21.37 5.09
C ASN A 47 -4.33 -21.66 4.95
N VAL A 48 -3.53 -20.61 4.73
CA VAL A 48 -2.07 -20.62 4.76
C VAL A 48 -1.63 -20.23 6.18
N THR A 49 -0.58 -20.88 6.71
CA THR A 49 -0.24 -20.82 8.15
C THR A 49 1.20 -20.45 8.48
N GLN A 50 2.09 -20.43 7.50
CA GLN A 50 3.52 -20.15 7.65
C GLN A 50 3.96 -19.00 6.74
N GLY A 51 3.56 -19.01 5.47
CA GLY A 51 3.99 -18.02 4.47
C GLY A 51 4.91 -18.62 3.41
N TYR A 52 6.07 -17.99 3.17
CA TYR A 52 6.98 -18.34 2.06
C TYR A 52 6.26 -18.34 0.71
N LEU A 53 5.51 -17.27 0.45
CA LEU A 53 4.74 -17.08 -0.78
C LEU A 53 5.44 -16.10 -1.70
N SER A 54 5.40 -16.37 -3.00
CA SER A 54 5.91 -15.46 -4.02
C SER A 54 4.88 -15.23 -5.12
N PHE A 55 4.64 -13.96 -5.42
CA PHE A 55 3.91 -13.49 -6.59
C PHE A 55 4.91 -12.78 -7.49
N ASP A 56 5.11 -13.29 -8.70
CA ASP A 56 6.15 -12.83 -9.62
C ASP A 56 5.55 -12.61 -11.01
N ASN A 57 5.57 -11.38 -11.52
CA ASN A 57 4.99 -11.05 -12.82
C ASN A 57 3.51 -11.48 -12.94
N VAL A 58 2.73 -11.23 -11.88
CA VAL A 58 1.30 -11.52 -11.81
C VAL A 58 0.48 -10.27 -12.07
N ALA A 59 -0.49 -10.34 -12.99
CA ALA A 59 -1.42 -9.26 -13.28
C ALA A 59 -2.82 -9.57 -12.72
N ALA A 60 -3.21 -8.98 -11.59
CA ALA A 60 -4.57 -9.04 -11.05
C ALA A 60 -5.33 -7.76 -11.40
N LEU A 61 -6.24 -7.86 -12.37
CA LEU A 61 -6.88 -6.74 -13.05
C LEU A 61 -8.40 -6.91 -13.12
N ASP A 62 -9.16 -5.82 -13.12
CA ASP A 62 -10.60 -5.81 -13.36
C ASP A 62 -11.39 -6.77 -12.44
N ASN A 63 -11.01 -6.88 -11.17
CA ASN A 63 -11.78 -7.63 -10.17
C ASN A 63 -12.66 -6.65 -9.39
N THR A 64 -13.92 -7.01 -9.09
CA THR A 64 -14.79 -6.10 -8.33
C THR A 64 -14.34 -5.92 -6.88
N GLY A 65 -13.53 -6.86 -6.36
CA GLY A 65 -12.89 -6.80 -5.06
C GLY A 65 -11.44 -6.33 -5.16
N ASN A 66 -10.54 -7.08 -4.53
CA ASN A 66 -9.12 -6.76 -4.49
C ASN A 66 -8.34 -7.45 -5.62
N GLY A 67 -7.12 -6.98 -5.91
CA GLY A 67 -6.19 -7.74 -6.74
C GLY A 67 -5.74 -9.02 -6.01
N ILE A 68 -5.07 -8.84 -4.87
CA ILE A 68 -4.69 -9.92 -3.94
C ILE A 68 -5.26 -9.59 -2.54
N ALA A 69 -5.87 -10.57 -1.89
CA ALA A 69 -6.29 -10.47 -0.49
C ALA A 69 -5.70 -11.61 0.34
N PHE A 70 -5.11 -11.28 1.50
CA PHE A 70 -4.60 -12.24 2.49
C PHE A 70 -5.65 -12.53 3.56
N ASP A 71 -6.49 -13.54 3.36
CA ASP A 71 -7.55 -13.92 4.31
C ASP A 71 -7.11 -15.09 5.17
N ILE A 72 -6.29 -14.79 6.17
CA ILE A 72 -5.54 -15.77 6.95
C ILE A 72 -5.86 -15.66 8.44
N THR A 73 -5.77 -16.79 9.13
CA THR A 73 -6.06 -16.92 10.57
C THR A 73 -4.83 -17.20 11.42
N ALA A 74 -3.66 -17.35 10.78
CA ALA A 74 -2.36 -17.45 11.40
C ALA A 74 -1.43 -16.38 10.80
N GLY A 75 -0.39 -15.98 11.52
CA GLY A 75 0.57 -15.02 10.98
C GLY A 75 1.43 -15.63 9.90
N LEU A 76 1.79 -14.85 8.87
CA LEU A 76 2.71 -15.29 7.81
C LEU A 76 4.04 -14.58 7.89
N THR A 77 5.08 -15.25 7.40
CA THR A 77 6.37 -14.64 7.15
C THR A 77 6.83 -14.86 5.71
N ASP A 78 7.77 -14.03 5.26
CA ASP A 78 8.47 -14.18 3.99
C ASP A 78 7.54 -14.18 2.77
N ILE A 79 6.96 -13.02 2.51
CA ILE A 79 6.01 -12.80 1.42
C ILE A 79 6.64 -11.88 0.38
N LYS A 80 6.62 -12.32 -0.88
CA LYS A 80 7.19 -11.55 -2.00
C LYS A 80 6.14 -11.21 -3.03
N VAL A 81 6.09 -9.93 -3.41
CA VAL A 81 5.26 -9.43 -4.51
C VAL A 81 6.16 -8.62 -5.44
N VAL A 82 6.54 -9.23 -6.55
CA VAL A 82 7.59 -8.72 -7.44
C VAL A 82 7.05 -8.55 -8.85
N ASP A 83 7.30 -7.38 -9.45
CA ASP A 83 6.96 -7.05 -10.83
C ASP A 83 5.50 -7.33 -11.20
N CYS A 84 4.60 -7.17 -10.22
CA CYS A 84 3.18 -7.45 -10.40
C CYS A 84 2.41 -6.22 -10.90
N ILE A 85 1.22 -6.46 -11.45
CA ILE A 85 0.25 -5.41 -11.78
C ILE A 85 -1.05 -5.71 -11.03
N LEU A 86 -1.25 -5.02 -9.91
CA LEU A 86 -2.40 -5.16 -9.02
C LEU A 86 -3.27 -3.90 -9.13
N SER A 87 -3.81 -3.68 -10.34
CA SER A 87 -4.42 -2.41 -10.77
C SER A 87 -5.84 -2.59 -11.29
N TYR A 88 -6.64 -1.53 -11.36
CA TYR A 88 -8.02 -1.56 -11.88
C TYR A 88 -8.96 -2.49 -11.10
N ASN A 89 -8.73 -2.68 -9.80
CA ASN A 89 -9.60 -3.47 -8.94
C ASN A 89 -10.58 -2.55 -8.20
N GLY A 90 -11.80 -3.04 -7.97
CA GLY A 90 -12.89 -2.27 -7.37
C GLY A 90 -12.67 -1.92 -5.89
N ASN A 91 -11.71 -2.55 -5.23
CA ASN A 91 -11.26 -2.21 -3.88
C ASN A 91 -9.74 -1.98 -3.86
N ALA A 92 -8.94 -2.78 -3.13
CA ALA A 92 -7.50 -2.57 -3.05
C ALA A 92 -6.73 -3.35 -4.13
N GLY A 93 -5.59 -2.85 -4.58
CA GLY A 93 -4.64 -3.67 -5.33
C GLY A 93 -4.14 -4.86 -4.49
N LEU A 94 -3.71 -4.58 -3.25
CA LEU A 94 -3.38 -5.58 -2.25
C LEU A 94 -4.04 -5.25 -0.91
N ARG A 95 -4.70 -6.25 -0.31
CA ARG A 95 -5.40 -6.13 0.96
C ARG A 95 -4.89 -7.12 2.00
N ILE A 96 -4.52 -6.59 3.17
CA ILE A 96 -4.27 -7.35 4.40
C ILE A 96 -5.37 -6.94 5.41
N PRO A 97 -6.43 -7.75 5.61
CA PRO A 97 -7.54 -7.49 6.53
C PRO A 97 -7.12 -7.54 7.99
N SER A 98 -7.83 -6.82 8.86
CA SER A 98 -7.64 -6.84 10.32
C SER A 98 -7.86 -8.22 10.97
N SER A 99 -8.54 -9.15 10.27
CA SER A 99 -8.64 -10.56 10.70
C SER A 99 -7.30 -11.31 10.61
N THR A 100 -6.32 -10.78 9.87
CA THR A 100 -4.96 -11.32 9.83
C THR A 100 -4.24 -11.01 11.14
N PRO A 101 -3.74 -12.00 11.89
CA PRO A 101 -3.06 -11.76 13.17
C PRO A 101 -1.80 -10.88 13.04
N GLY A 102 -1.11 -10.99 11.91
CA GLY A 102 0.05 -10.19 11.56
C GLY A 102 0.86 -10.82 10.44
N MET A 103 1.74 -10.03 9.83
CA MET A 103 2.69 -10.53 8.84
C MET A 103 4.08 -9.97 9.11
N SER A 104 5.10 -10.74 8.75
CA SER A 104 6.49 -10.32 8.84
C SER A 104 7.26 -10.57 7.55
N ASP A 105 8.34 -9.81 7.35
CA ASP A 105 9.29 -10.00 6.25
C ASP A 105 8.58 -9.99 4.89
N VAL A 106 7.94 -8.86 4.59
CA VAL A 106 7.16 -8.65 3.38
C VAL A 106 7.92 -7.73 2.43
N ASP A 107 8.29 -8.26 1.26
CA ASP A 107 8.99 -7.53 0.22
C ASP A 107 8.09 -7.29 -1.00
N ILE A 108 7.87 -6.01 -1.34
CA ILE A 108 7.10 -5.60 -2.52
C ILE A 108 8.02 -4.76 -3.41
N THR A 109 8.25 -5.22 -4.64
CA THR A 109 9.18 -4.56 -5.57
C THR A 109 8.60 -4.45 -6.96
N GLY A 110 8.83 -3.33 -7.65
CA GLY A 110 8.50 -3.19 -9.08
C GLY A 110 7.01 -3.29 -9.41
N THR A 111 6.13 -3.17 -8.40
CA THR A 111 4.72 -3.53 -8.51
C THR A 111 3.83 -2.30 -8.68
N TRP A 112 2.80 -2.42 -9.54
CA TRP A 112 1.88 -1.34 -9.85
C TRP A 112 0.52 -1.54 -9.20
N PHE A 113 0.11 -0.56 -8.40
CA PHE A 113 -1.12 -0.49 -7.63
C PHE A 113 -1.96 0.69 -8.08
N ASN A 114 -2.24 0.79 -9.37
CA ASN A 114 -2.87 1.96 -9.96
C ASN A 114 -4.37 1.76 -10.20
N ASN A 115 -5.13 2.85 -10.25
CA ASN A 115 -6.54 2.84 -10.65
C ASN A 115 -7.41 1.89 -9.81
N ASN A 116 -7.09 1.70 -8.54
CA ASN A 116 -7.91 0.95 -7.60
C ASN A 116 -8.74 1.93 -6.74
N GLN A 117 -9.60 1.44 -5.85
CA GLN A 117 -10.15 2.29 -4.78
C GLN A 117 -9.04 2.72 -3.82
N SER A 118 -8.13 1.80 -3.50
CA SER A 118 -6.88 2.06 -2.78
C SER A 118 -5.76 1.25 -3.41
N GLY A 119 -4.53 1.75 -3.45
CA GLY A 119 -3.42 0.96 -3.95
C GLY A 119 -3.16 -0.26 -3.06
N MET A 120 -2.90 -0.01 -1.78
CA MET A 120 -2.71 -1.05 -0.77
C MET A 120 -3.35 -0.68 0.57
N THR A 121 -3.95 -1.65 1.25
CA THR A 121 -4.52 -1.48 2.59
C THR A 121 -3.99 -2.54 3.55
N ILE A 122 -3.36 -2.10 4.63
CA ILE A 122 -2.77 -2.96 5.67
C ILE A 122 -3.44 -2.63 7.01
N TYR A 123 -4.34 -3.50 7.42
CA TYR A 123 -5.16 -3.36 8.62
C TYR A 123 -4.66 -4.14 9.85
N SER A 124 -3.52 -4.81 9.72
CA SER A 124 -3.00 -5.77 10.70
C SER A 124 -1.62 -5.39 11.23
N ASN A 125 -1.15 -6.17 12.19
CA ASN A 125 0.23 -6.08 12.66
C ASN A 125 1.20 -6.36 11.50
N MET A 126 2.26 -5.55 11.42
CA MET A 126 3.26 -5.66 10.36
C MET A 126 4.66 -5.44 10.91
N THR A 127 5.59 -6.35 10.59
CA THR A 127 7.00 -6.22 10.96
C THR A 127 7.88 -6.42 9.74
N ASN A 128 8.83 -5.53 9.49
CA ASN A 128 9.75 -5.62 8.34
C ASN A 128 9.00 -5.65 7.00
N LEU A 129 8.31 -4.55 6.68
CA LEU A 129 7.70 -4.33 5.38
C LEU A 129 8.63 -3.44 4.55
N THR A 130 9.03 -3.92 3.38
CA THR A 130 9.84 -3.18 2.42
C THR A 130 9.08 -3.03 1.10
N ILE A 131 8.90 -1.79 0.65
CA ILE A 131 8.23 -1.46 -0.62
C ILE A 131 9.19 -0.61 -1.44
N THR A 132 9.57 -1.08 -2.63
CA THR A 132 10.52 -0.38 -3.49
C THR A 132 10.09 -0.34 -4.94
N ASN A 133 10.41 0.75 -5.65
CA ASN A 133 10.18 0.87 -7.10
C ASN A 133 8.72 0.61 -7.51
N CYS A 134 7.76 0.99 -6.64
CA CYS A 134 6.34 0.73 -6.86
C CYS A 134 5.60 1.99 -7.33
N LYS A 135 4.41 1.79 -7.89
CA LYS A 135 3.53 2.88 -8.32
C LYS A 135 2.16 2.76 -7.67
N PHE A 136 1.70 3.85 -7.09
CA PHE A 136 0.41 3.94 -6.39
C PHE A 136 -0.34 5.16 -6.93
N ASN A 137 -0.75 5.06 -8.20
CA ASN A 137 -1.28 6.19 -8.94
C ASN A 137 -2.75 6.07 -9.23
N ASP A 138 -3.43 7.22 -9.27
CA ASP A 138 -4.82 7.32 -9.72
C ASP A 138 -5.76 6.41 -8.89
N ASN A 139 -5.44 6.15 -7.62
CA ASN A 139 -6.36 5.42 -6.76
C ASN A 139 -7.44 6.37 -6.25
N VAL A 140 -8.70 6.02 -6.51
CA VAL A 140 -9.83 6.92 -6.30
C VAL A 140 -10.84 6.29 -5.37
N GLY A 141 -10.97 6.86 -4.18
CA GLY A 141 -12.02 6.50 -3.24
C GLY A 141 -13.39 6.88 -3.80
N VAL A 142 -14.38 6.01 -3.60
CA VAL A 142 -15.76 6.29 -3.99
C VAL A 142 -16.35 7.44 -3.15
N PRO A 143 -17.01 8.44 -3.77
CA PRO A 143 -17.63 9.55 -3.04
C PRO A 143 -18.63 9.07 -1.98
N GLY A 144 -18.53 9.60 -0.77
CA GLY A 144 -19.39 9.22 0.36
C GLY A 144 -19.05 7.86 0.98
N ALA A 145 -18.11 7.10 0.43
CA ALA A 145 -17.54 5.98 1.15
C ALA A 145 -16.60 6.50 2.23
N TRP A 146 -16.65 5.83 3.38
CA TRP A 146 -15.79 6.13 4.49
C TRP A 146 -14.35 5.68 4.25
N GLN A 147 -14.00 5.04 3.12
CA GLN A 147 -12.68 4.48 2.80
C GLN A 147 -12.30 4.73 1.34
N GLY A 148 -10.99 4.84 1.06
CA GLY A 148 -10.43 4.83 -0.28
C GLY A 148 -9.73 6.14 -0.66
N GLY A 149 -9.03 6.13 -1.79
CA GLY A 149 -8.21 7.24 -2.25
C GLY A 149 -6.80 7.22 -1.66
N TYR A 150 -6.36 6.08 -1.13
CA TYR A 150 -5.01 5.91 -0.61
C TYR A 150 -4.11 5.30 -1.67
N GLY A 151 -2.87 5.77 -1.78
CA GLY A 151 -1.82 4.95 -2.34
C GLY A 151 -1.54 3.77 -1.41
N ILE A 152 -1.17 4.05 -0.16
CA ILE A 152 -1.02 3.08 0.93
C ILE A 152 -1.78 3.56 2.16
N TYR A 153 -2.54 2.64 2.77
CA TYR A 153 -3.16 2.82 4.08
C TYR A 153 -2.54 1.87 5.09
N LEU A 154 -1.91 2.41 6.13
CA LEU A 154 -1.28 1.71 7.24
C LEU A 154 -2.05 2.01 8.53
N GLY A 155 -2.97 1.13 8.94
CA GLY A 155 -3.85 1.43 10.07
C GLY A 155 -5.14 0.63 10.04
N HIS A 156 -5.98 0.81 11.04
CA HIS A 156 -7.37 0.35 11.08
C HIS A 156 -8.18 1.35 11.91
N TRP A 157 -9.51 1.39 11.81
CA TRP A 157 -10.33 2.36 12.57
C TRP A 157 -11.05 1.83 13.79
N GLU A 158 -11.08 0.51 13.97
CA GLU A 158 -11.83 -0.13 15.05
C GLU A 158 -10.96 -1.05 15.92
N TYR A 159 -9.71 -1.29 15.50
CA TYR A 159 -8.85 -2.29 16.12
C TYR A 159 -7.43 -1.76 16.25
N GLU A 160 -6.79 -2.18 17.32
CA GLU A 160 -5.37 -1.95 17.55
C GLU A 160 -4.55 -2.76 16.54
N ASN A 161 -3.55 -2.11 15.94
CA ASN A 161 -2.51 -2.78 15.18
C ASN A 161 -1.15 -2.12 15.43
N ASN A 162 -0.08 -2.91 15.33
CA ASN A 162 1.29 -2.50 15.59
C ASN A 162 2.11 -2.62 14.32
N MET A 163 2.87 -1.58 13.98
CA MET A 163 3.76 -1.59 12.82
C MET A 163 5.20 -1.28 13.22
N THR A 164 6.12 -2.12 12.80
CA THR A 164 7.55 -1.96 13.11
C THR A 164 8.38 -2.18 11.86
N ASN A 165 9.35 -1.29 11.61
CA ASN A 165 10.26 -1.39 10.47
C ASN A 165 9.50 -1.41 9.13
N VAL A 166 8.77 -0.33 8.85
CA VAL A 166 8.12 -0.13 7.54
C VAL A 166 8.97 0.82 6.72
N VAL A 167 9.35 0.37 5.51
CA VAL A 167 10.23 1.10 4.60
C VAL A 167 9.55 1.21 3.25
N VAL A 168 9.37 2.43 2.76
CA VAL A 168 8.86 2.72 1.42
C VAL A 168 9.87 3.61 0.71
N GLU A 169 10.46 3.13 -0.37
CA GLU A 169 11.52 3.83 -1.07
C GLU A 169 11.35 3.82 -2.59
N ASN A 170 11.89 4.82 -3.27
CA ASN A 170 11.95 4.89 -4.74
C ASN A 170 10.59 4.66 -5.43
N SER A 171 9.49 5.05 -4.79
CA SER A 171 8.13 4.78 -5.27
C SER A 171 7.40 6.07 -5.64
N GLU A 172 6.39 5.94 -6.51
CA GLU A 172 5.57 7.07 -6.97
C GLU A 172 4.15 6.97 -6.41
N PHE A 173 3.66 8.09 -5.88
CA PHE A 173 2.33 8.27 -5.33
C PHE A 173 1.69 9.48 -6.02
N ALA A 174 0.95 9.24 -7.10
CA ALA A 174 0.40 10.32 -7.91
C ALA A 174 -1.12 10.30 -7.99
N ARG A 175 -1.75 11.46 -7.80
CA ARG A 175 -3.19 11.66 -8.07
C ARG A 175 -4.10 10.68 -7.32
N ASN A 176 -3.78 10.36 -6.07
CA ASN A 176 -4.71 9.61 -5.22
C ASN A 176 -5.80 10.56 -4.71
N ARG A 177 -7.07 10.20 -4.96
CA ARG A 177 -8.22 11.11 -4.82
C ARG A 177 -9.30 10.53 -3.92
N ASN A 178 -9.74 11.32 -2.97
CA ASN A 178 -10.97 11.22 -2.22
C ASN A 178 -11.09 12.52 -1.42
N SER A 179 -12.25 13.16 -1.41
CA SER A 179 -12.43 14.49 -0.79
C SER A 179 -12.06 14.55 0.69
N ASN A 180 -12.04 13.41 1.39
CA ASN A 180 -11.68 13.33 2.81
C ASN A 180 -10.34 12.58 3.05
N PHE A 181 -9.91 11.75 2.10
CA PHE A 181 -8.89 10.74 2.35
C PHE A 181 -7.79 10.65 1.29
N GLY A 182 -7.92 11.35 0.16
CA GLY A 182 -7.00 11.30 -0.99
C GLY A 182 -5.55 11.56 -0.58
N THR A 183 -4.78 10.50 -0.38
CA THR A 183 -3.47 10.55 0.28
C THR A 183 -2.49 9.59 -0.38
N GLY A 184 -1.22 9.98 -0.52
CA GLY A 184 -0.17 9.08 -0.97
C GLY A 184 0.03 7.93 0.02
N ILE A 185 0.49 8.23 1.23
CA ILE A 185 0.64 7.27 2.33
C ILE A 185 -0.05 7.80 3.60
N SER A 186 -0.94 7.00 4.19
CA SER A 186 -1.64 7.34 5.43
C SER A 186 -1.22 6.40 6.56
N VAL A 187 -0.77 6.96 7.68
CA VAL A 187 -0.36 6.25 8.90
C VAL A 187 -1.35 6.57 10.02
N GLU A 188 -2.08 5.56 10.45
CA GLU A 188 -3.31 5.69 11.25
C GLU A 188 -3.32 4.60 12.34
N PRO A 189 -2.43 4.66 13.36
CA PRO A 189 -2.59 3.84 14.55
C PRO A 189 -3.90 4.17 15.24
N GLU A 190 -4.66 3.14 15.59
CA GLU A 190 -5.86 3.30 16.41
C GLU A 190 -5.79 2.46 17.68
N TYR A 191 -6.59 2.86 18.68
CA TYR A 191 -6.73 2.18 19.97
C TYR A 191 -5.42 1.93 20.74
N GLY A 192 -4.41 2.79 20.55
CA GLY A 192 -3.11 2.66 21.24
C GLY A 192 -2.08 1.80 20.50
N GLY A 193 -2.33 1.48 19.22
CA GLY A 193 -1.36 0.82 18.36
C GLY A 193 -0.02 1.55 18.30
N THR A 194 1.07 0.80 18.30
CA THR A 194 2.43 1.34 18.34
C THR A 194 3.11 1.22 16.98
N TYR A 195 3.57 2.36 16.46
CA TYR A 195 4.21 2.48 15.14
C TYR A 195 5.65 2.95 15.34
N THR A 196 6.62 2.09 15.01
CA THR A 196 8.05 2.37 15.24
C THR A 196 8.87 2.13 13.99
N ASN A 197 9.91 2.96 13.82
CA ASN A 197 10.82 2.88 12.68
C ASN A 197 10.09 2.84 11.32
N ILE A 198 9.30 3.88 11.07
CA ILE A 198 8.53 4.07 9.84
C ILE A 198 9.29 5.09 8.98
N ARG A 199 9.71 4.68 7.78
CA ARG A 199 10.54 5.46 6.88
C ARG A 199 9.99 5.47 5.47
N PHE A 200 9.77 6.65 4.92
CA PHE A 200 9.32 6.88 3.55
C PHE A 200 10.35 7.80 2.87
N ASN A 201 11.34 7.28 2.17
CA ASN A 201 12.42 8.10 1.61
C ASN A 201 12.54 7.94 0.09
N TYR A 202 13.07 8.94 -0.62
CA TYR A 202 13.31 8.85 -2.08
C TYR A 202 12.05 8.58 -2.92
N ASN A 203 10.88 8.95 -2.42
CA ASN A 203 9.60 8.81 -3.12
C ASN A 203 9.21 10.11 -3.82
N ASN A 204 8.29 9.97 -4.77
CA ASN A 204 7.64 11.10 -5.45
C ASN A 204 6.16 11.17 -5.05
N PHE A 205 5.77 12.24 -4.37
CA PHE A 205 4.37 12.58 -4.10
C PHE A 205 3.94 13.66 -5.09
N ILE A 206 2.92 13.36 -5.90
CA ILE A 206 2.53 14.20 -7.04
C ILE A 206 1.01 14.36 -7.09
N ASP A 207 0.52 15.56 -6.78
CA ASP A 207 -0.88 15.95 -6.92
C ASP A 207 -1.83 15.03 -6.14
N ASN A 208 -1.46 14.56 -4.95
CA ASN A 208 -2.42 13.88 -4.07
C ASN A 208 -3.44 14.91 -3.53
N GLU A 209 -4.71 14.51 -3.35
CA GLU A 209 -5.79 15.48 -3.10
C GLU A 209 -5.69 16.21 -1.77
N ASN A 210 -5.31 15.50 -0.70
CA ASN A 210 -5.22 16.07 0.65
C ASN A 210 -3.79 16.10 1.15
N TYR A 211 -3.08 14.97 1.10
CA TYR A 211 -1.73 14.84 1.64
C TYR A 211 -0.85 13.93 0.77
N GLY A 212 0.44 14.24 0.67
CA GLY A 212 1.45 13.27 0.25
C GLY A 212 1.62 12.21 1.32
N VAL A 213 1.89 12.65 2.55
CA VAL A 213 1.98 11.81 3.75
C VAL A 213 1.09 12.37 4.85
N LYS A 214 0.18 11.53 5.35
CA LYS A 214 -0.63 11.81 6.53
C LYS A 214 -0.17 10.90 7.66
N ASN A 215 0.20 11.48 8.80
CA ASN A 215 0.58 10.74 9.99
C ASN A 215 -0.25 11.19 11.19
N ASN A 216 -1.10 10.29 11.68
CA ASN A 216 -1.84 10.48 12.93
C ASN A 216 -1.21 9.69 14.10
N ALA A 217 -0.04 9.08 13.90
CA ALA A 217 0.70 8.49 14.99
C ALA A 217 1.30 9.55 15.91
N SER A 218 1.51 9.16 17.18
CA SER A 218 2.26 9.98 18.13
C SER A 218 3.75 10.03 17.81
N THR A 219 4.27 9.05 17.08
CA THR A 219 5.66 8.99 16.62
C THR A 219 5.84 9.72 15.30
N THR A 220 6.96 10.42 15.17
CA THR A 220 7.34 11.07 13.91
C THR A 220 7.76 10.03 12.89
N VAL A 221 7.17 10.09 11.69
CA VAL A 221 7.64 9.31 10.53
C VAL A 221 8.80 10.04 9.85
N ASP A 222 9.83 9.30 9.47
CA ASP A 222 10.91 9.85 8.63
C ASP A 222 10.43 9.87 7.19
N ALA A 223 10.15 11.06 6.68
CA ALA A 223 9.79 11.33 5.30
C ALA A 223 10.82 12.25 4.61
N THR A 224 12.08 12.14 5.00
CA THR A 224 13.16 12.91 4.40
C THR A 224 13.50 12.39 3.00
N ASN A 225 14.14 13.22 2.20
CA ASN A 225 14.61 12.92 0.84
C ASN A 225 13.49 12.53 -0.13
N ASN A 226 12.29 13.07 0.03
CA ASN A 226 11.20 12.91 -0.95
C ASN A 226 11.04 14.14 -1.85
N TRP A 227 10.46 13.93 -3.03
CA TRP A 227 9.93 14.99 -3.88
C TRP A 227 8.44 15.18 -3.59
N TRP A 228 8.05 16.43 -3.33
CA TRP A 228 6.69 16.79 -2.90
C TRP A 228 5.88 17.47 -3.99
N ASN A 229 6.24 17.31 -5.27
CA ASN A 229 5.67 18.09 -6.39
C ASN A 229 6.06 19.58 -6.40
N SER A 230 7.04 19.98 -5.57
CA SER A 230 7.59 21.32 -5.59
C SER A 230 8.99 21.35 -4.99
N ALA A 231 9.89 22.15 -5.58
CA ALA A 231 11.22 22.42 -5.04
C ALA A 231 11.14 23.18 -3.70
N SER A 232 9.99 23.78 -3.39
CA SER A 232 9.73 24.45 -2.12
C SER A 232 9.34 23.48 -1.00
N GLY A 233 9.30 22.17 -1.27
CA GLY A 233 8.93 21.14 -0.30
C GLY A 233 7.42 20.98 -0.13
N PRO A 234 6.97 20.24 0.89
CA PRO A 234 5.57 19.98 1.13
C PRO A 234 4.86 21.20 1.69
N THR A 235 3.54 21.24 1.53
CA THR A 235 2.72 22.23 2.24
C THR A 235 2.62 21.84 3.72
N HIS A 236 3.14 22.68 4.61
CA HIS A 236 3.03 22.53 6.07
C HIS A 236 3.20 23.90 6.75
N ALA A 237 2.61 24.10 7.93
CA ALA A 237 2.68 25.39 8.63
C ALA A 237 4.13 25.81 8.97
N ASP A 238 4.97 24.84 9.32
CA ASP A 238 6.39 25.08 9.68
C ASP A 238 7.31 25.16 8.45
N ASN A 239 6.84 24.81 7.25
CA ASN A 239 7.59 25.07 6.03
C ASN A 239 7.39 26.53 5.61
N THR A 240 8.41 27.37 5.84
CA THR A 240 8.38 28.80 5.52
C THR A 240 9.00 29.13 4.16
N LEU A 241 9.53 28.14 3.43
CA LEU A 241 10.14 28.38 2.12
C LEU A 241 9.07 28.58 1.03
N ASN A 242 9.11 29.73 0.36
CA ASN A 242 8.24 30.10 -0.77
C ASN A 242 6.75 29.73 -0.56
N VAL A 243 6.21 30.12 0.61
CA VAL A 243 4.82 29.84 1.00
C VAL A 243 3.85 30.19 -0.14
N GLY A 244 2.95 29.25 -0.46
CA GLY A 244 2.01 29.35 -1.59
C GLY A 244 2.51 28.73 -2.91
N GLN A 245 3.77 28.30 -2.97
CA GLN A 245 4.36 27.52 -4.07
C GLN A 245 4.83 26.13 -3.60
N GLN A 246 4.36 25.68 -2.44
CA GLN A 246 4.63 24.36 -1.89
C GLN A 246 3.76 23.31 -2.60
N GLY A 247 4.19 22.05 -2.54
CA GLY A 247 3.49 20.96 -3.21
C GLY A 247 2.59 20.17 -2.26
N ASP A 248 2.54 18.85 -2.45
CA ASP A 248 1.69 17.93 -1.69
C ASP A 248 1.87 18.13 -0.18
N ALA A 249 0.76 18.25 0.54
CA ALA A 249 0.79 18.59 1.96
C ALA A 249 1.24 17.42 2.83
N VAL A 250 1.70 17.74 4.03
CA VAL A 250 1.92 16.77 5.12
C VAL A 250 1.17 17.20 6.37
N THR A 251 0.97 16.29 7.31
CA THR A 251 0.51 16.62 8.67
C THR A 251 1.68 16.91 9.60
N ASP A 252 1.36 17.28 10.84
CA ASP A 252 2.30 17.19 11.96
C ASP A 252 2.89 15.77 12.07
N GLN A 253 4.01 15.65 12.81
CA GLN A 253 4.71 14.38 13.03
C GLN A 253 5.24 13.74 11.74
N VAL A 254 5.53 14.53 10.72
CA VAL A 254 6.23 14.09 9.49
C VAL A 254 7.55 14.85 9.40
N ASP A 255 8.68 14.15 9.51
CA ASP A 255 10.00 14.77 9.27
C ASP A 255 10.30 14.76 7.77
N TYR A 256 10.14 15.91 7.11
CA TYR A 256 10.31 16.05 5.67
C TYR A 256 11.61 16.76 5.26
N VAL A 257 12.53 17.04 6.20
CA VAL A 257 13.76 17.82 5.94
C VAL A 257 15.01 16.96 6.06
N PRO A 258 15.87 16.87 5.03
CA PRO A 258 15.80 17.55 3.74
C PRO A 258 14.72 16.97 2.81
N TRP A 259 14.29 17.73 1.82
CA TRP A 259 13.49 17.23 0.68
C TRP A 259 14.28 17.39 -0.64
N LEU A 260 13.81 16.75 -1.71
CA LEU A 260 14.41 16.84 -3.05
C LEU A 260 13.94 18.10 -3.78
N ASP A 261 14.80 18.71 -4.59
CA ASP A 261 14.49 19.88 -5.43
C ASP A 261 13.96 19.53 -6.83
N ALA A 262 13.95 18.25 -7.16
CA ALA A 262 13.36 17.66 -8.37
C ALA A 262 12.84 16.24 -8.08
N PRO A 263 11.97 15.66 -8.93
CA PRO A 263 11.54 14.27 -8.81
C PRO A 263 12.73 13.31 -8.69
N GLY A 264 12.74 12.50 -7.63
CA GLY A 264 13.71 11.42 -7.46
C GLY A 264 13.44 10.27 -8.43
N GLY A 265 14.46 9.47 -8.75
CA GLY A 265 14.26 8.11 -9.27
C GLY A 265 13.54 7.91 -10.62
N SER A 266 13.19 8.96 -11.38
CA SER A 266 12.66 8.78 -12.76
C SER A 266 13.74 8.48 -13.81
N HIS A 267 14.98 8.21 -13.38
CA HIS A 267 16.09 7.78 -14.24
C HIS A 267 16.50 6.34 -13.90
N LEU A 268 15.65 5.38 -14.26
CA LEU A 268 16.13 4.13 -14.84
C LEU A 268 15.45 3.97 -16.20
N PRO A 269 16.20 3.96 -17.32
CA PRO A 269 15.61 3.68 -18.62
C PRO A 269 15.03 2.26 -18.66
N ARG A 270 13.94 2.16 -19.41
CA ARG A 270 13.16 0.97 -19.80
C ARG A 270 13.90 -0.35 -19.83
#